data_AF-A0A351Y668-F1
#
_entry.id   AF-A0A351Y668-F1
#
_cell.length_a   1.000
_cell.length_b   1.000
_cell.length_c   1.000
_cell.angle_alpha   90.00
_cell.angle_beta   90.00
_cell.angle_gamma   90.00
#
_symmetry.space_group_name_H-M   'P 1'
#
loop_
_entity.id
_entity.type
_entity.pdbx_description
1 polymer ?
#
loop_
_entity_poly.entity_id
_entity_poly.type
_entity_poly.pdbx_seq_one_letter_code
_entity_poly.pdbx_strand_id
1 'polypeptide(L)'
;MENFLNVKQYWPDIQMFKLQINYRSRPHIVHASNAIIKHNTNQYEKNIVPHRIGDDKITIFSHGSEMDEAANIIDLIKKMKE
;
A
#
# COMPACT_ATOMS: atom_id res chain seq x y z
N MET A 1 -10.02 20.88 -13.16
CA MET A 1 -9.48 19.50 -13.18
C MET A 1 -10.39 18.67 -12.29
N GLU A 2 -11.27 17.91 -12.91
CA GLU A 2 -12.39 17.20 -12.27
C GLU A 2 -11.90 15.93 -11.60
N ASN A 3 -12.11 15.80 -10.29
CA ASN A 3 -11.50 14.75 -9.49
C ASN A 3 -12.52 13.63 -9.24
N PHE A 4 -12.09 12.36 -9.32
CA PHE A 4 -12.92 11.18 -9.06
C PHE A 4 -13.62 11.21 -7.68
N LEU A 5 -13.08 11.98 -6.73
CA LEU A 5 -13.67 12.25 -5.41
C LEU A 5 -15.02 12.95 -5.45
N ASN A 6 -15.35 13.67 -6.54
CA ASN A 6 -16.58 14.43 -6.68
C ASN A 6 -17.55 13.80 -7.69
N VAL A 7 -17.33 12.56 -8.12
CA VAL A 7 -18.11 11.92 -9.20
C VAL A 7 -19.62 11.96 -8.97
N LYS A 8 -20.07 11.87 -7.70
CA LYS A 8 -21.49 11.95 -7.33
C LYS A 8 -22.12 13.34 -7.47
N GLN A 9 -21.32 14.41 -7.49
CA GLN A 9 -21.83 15.77 -7.71
C GLN A 9 -22.22 15.98 -9.17
N TYR A 10 -21.53 15.31 -10.09
CA TYR A 10 -21.76 15.41 -11.54
C TYR A 10 -22.72 14.35 -12.05
N TRP A 11 -22.67 13.15 -11.47
CA TRP A 11 -23.59 12.06 -11.78
C TRP A 11 -24.23 11.53 -10.49
N PRO A 12 -25.32 12.17 -10.03
CA PRO A 12 -26.00 11.78 -8.80
C PRO A 12 -26.47 10.31 -8.79
N ASP A 13 -26.86 9.80 -9.96
CA ASP A 13 -27.43 8.47 -10.12
C ASP A 13 -26.37 7.37 -10.33
N ILE A 14 -25.07 7.71 -10.25
CA ILE A 14 -24.01 6.72 -10.47
C ILE A 14 -23.96 5.68 -9.35
N GLN A 15 -23.94 4.41 -9.74
CA GLN A 15 -23.68 3.33 -8.81
C GLN A 15 -22.19 3.18 -8.56
N MET A 16 -21.79 3.12 -7.29
CA MET A 16 -20.39 2.98 -6.88
C MET A 16 -20.18 1.63 -6.20
N PHE A 17 -19.22 0.86 -6.71
CA PHE A 17 -18.83 -0.43 -6.17
C PHE A 17 -17.38 -0.36 -5.67
N LYS A 18 -17.17 -0.64 -4.38
CA LYS A 18 -15.83 -0.66 -3.79
C LYS A 18 -15.32 -2.08 -3.72
N LEU A 19 -14.30 -2.40 -4.51
CA LEU A 19 -13.61 -3.69 -4.43
C LEU A 19 -12.59 -3.64 -3.30
N GLN A 20 -12.87 -4.34 -2.21
CA GLN A 20 -12.09 -4.25 -0.97
C GLN A 20 -11.14 -5.42 -0.74
N ILE A 21 -11.16 -6.46 -1.59
CA ILE A 21 -10.31 -7.64 -1.41
C ILE A 21 -9.02 -7.47 -2.23
N ASN A 22 -7.87 -7.59 -1.56
CA ASN A 22 -6.54 -7.58 -2.18
C ASN A 22 -6.01 -9.00 -2.34
N TYR A 23 -5.90 -9.44 -3.60
CA TYR A 23 -5.41 -10.77 -3.96
C TYR A 23 -3.88 -10.84 -4.18
N ARG A 24 -3.20 -9.69 -4.15
CA ARG A 24 -1.77 -9.57 -4.48
C ARG A 24 -0.86 -9.69 -3.27
N SER A 25 -1.18 -9.01 -2.19
CA SER A 25 -0.24 -8.78 -1.08
C SER A 25 -0.59 -9.62 0.14
N ARG A 26 0.43 -9.95 0.94
CA ARG A 26 0.27 -10.62 2.23
C ARG A 26 -0.29 -9.67 3.30
N PRO A 27 -0.85 -10.18 4.40
CA PRO A 27 -1.55 -9.37 5.40
C PRO A 27 -0.75 -8.20 5.97
N HIS A 28 0.51 -8.40 6.37
CA HIS A 28 1.35 -7.33 6.94
C HIS A 28 1.52 -6.13 6.00
N ILE A 29 1.65 -6.35 4.69
CA ILE A 29 1.76 -5.27 3.68
C ILE A 29 0.42 -4.54 3.55
N VAL A 30 -0.69 -5.28 3.46
CA VAL A 30 -2.03 -4.69 3.30
C VAL A 30 -2.39 -3.87 4.53
N HIS A 31 -2.13 -4.39 5.74
CA HIS A 31 -2.43 -3.70 6.99
C HIS A 31 -1.61 -2.42 7.15
N ALA A 32 -0.30 -2.44 6.85
CA ALA A 32 0.51 -1.23 6.90
C ALA A 32 0.06 -0.19 5.86
N SER A 33 -0.31 -0.62 4.66
CA SER A 33 -0.85 0.27 3.63
C SER A 33 -2.16 0.94 4.08
N ASN A 34 -3.07 0.18 4.71
CA ASN A 34 -4.31 0.72 5.29
C ASN A 34 -4.03 1.72 6.43
N ALA A 35 -3.03 1.43 7.27
CA ALA A 35 -2.65 2.34 8.36
C ALA A 35 -2.15 3.67 7.82
N ILE A 36 -1.29 3.66 6.80
CA ILE A 36 -0.75 4.87 6.17
C ILE A 36 -1.85 5.66 5.45
N ILE A 37 -2.66 5.02 4.61
CA ILE A 37 -3.67 5.72 3.80
C ILE A 37 -4.76 6.36 4.67
N LYS A 38 -5.03 5.84 5.87
CA LYS A 38 -6.02 6.39 6.82
C LYS A 38 -5.74 7.84 7.20
N HIS A 39 -4.49 8.30 7.10
CA HIS A 39 -4.12 9.68 7.40
C HIS A 39 -4.50 10.69 6.30
N ASN A 40 -4.89 10.24 5.10
CA ASN A 40 -5.28 11.14 4.02
C ASN A 40 -6.68 11.70 4.25
N THR A 41 -6.83 13.02 4.10
CA THR A 41 -8.10 13.75 4.27
C THR A 41 -9.02 13.60 3.06
N ASN A 42 -8.46 13.63 1.85
CA ASN A 42 -9.23 13.63 0.60
C ASN A 42 -9.27 12.23 -0.02
N GLN A 43 -10.14 11.35 0.49
CA GLN A 43 -10.30 10.00 -0.04
C GLN A 43 -11.73 9.47 0.12
N TYR A 44 -12.08 8.50 -0.72
CA TYR A 44 -13.15 7.57 -0.38
C TYR A 44 -12.63 6.56 0.64
N GLU A 45 -13.27 6.54 1.81
CA GLU A 45 -12.99 5.54 2.82
C GLU A 45 -13.27 4.13 2.28
N LYS A 46 -12.27 3.27 2.43
CA LYS A 46 -12.31 1.85 2.05
C LYS A 46 -11.32 1.12 2.95
N ASN A 47 -11.71 -0.07 3.40
CA ASN A 47 -10.82 -0.94 4.15
C ASN A 47 -10.40 -2.10 3.26
N ILE A 48 -9.12 -2.21 2.92
CA ILE A 48 -8.64 -3.28 2.04
C ILE A 48 -8.31 -4.52 2.87
N VAL A 49 -8.86 -5.68 2.53
CA VAL A 49 -8.65 -6.94 3.25
C VAL A 49 -7.75 -7.85 2.42
N PRO A 50 -6.67 -8.41 2.98
CA PRO A 50 -5.82 -9.38 2.28
C PRO A 50 -6.57 -10.70 2.05
N HIS A 51 -6.47 -11.26 0.85
CA HIS A 51 -6.92 -12.62 0.57
C HIS A 51 -5.83 -13.66 0.90
N ARG A 52 -4.56 -13.30 0.70
CA ARG A 52 -3.43 -14.18 1.03
C ARG A 52 -3.27 -14.30 2.54
N ILE A 53 -2.72 -15.41 2.99
CA ILE A 53 -2.35 -15.65 4.39
C ILE A 53 -0.84 -15.39 4.61
N GLY A 54 -0.46 -15.22 5.87
CA GLY A 54 0.94 -15.03 6.29
C GLY A 54 1.06 -14.02 7.42
N ASP A 55 2.13 -14.14 8.20
CA ASP A 55 2.38 -13.32 9.39
C ASP A 55 3.82 -12.78 9.41
N ASP A 56 4.42 -12.58 8.23
CA ASP A 56 5.74 -11.95 8.16
C ASP A 56 5.67 -10.51 8.66
N LYS A 57 6.82 -9.94 9.03
CA LYS A 57 6.93 -8.55 9.45
C LYS A 57 7.53 -7.69 8.35
N ILE A 58 7.12 -6.43 8.31
CA ILE A 58 7.80 -5.42 7.50
C ILE A 58 9.18 -5.20 8.11
N THR A 59 10.22 -5.37 7.30
CA THR A 59 11.60 -5.13 7.72
C THR A 59 11.95 -3.67 7.44
N ILE A 60 12.57 -3.01 8.42
CA ILE A 60 13.03 -1.63 8.33
C ILE A 60 14.54 -1.64 8.58
N PHE A 61 15.30 -1.04 7.68
CA PHE A 61 16.74 -0.85 7.82
C PHE A 61 17.01 0.64 8.04
N SER A 62 18.00 0.96 8.87
CA SER A 62 18.47 2.33 9.09
C SER A 62 19.97 2.37 8.82
N HIS A 63 20.39 3.37 8.06
CA HIS A 63 21.76 3.51 7.59
C HIS A 63 22.30 4.90 7.97
N GLY A 64 23.61 5.00 8.16
CA GLY A 64 24.27 6.25 8.54
C GLY A 64 24.46 7.22 7.37
N SER A 65 24.44 6.71 6.14
CA SER A 65 24.56 7.49 4.91
C SER A 65 23.80 6.84 3.75
N GLU A 66 23.54 7.62 2.70
CA GLU A 66 22.92 7.15 1.45
C GLU A 66 23.78 6.08 0.75
N MET A 67 25.12 6.18 0.85
CA MET A 67 26.04 5.20 0.27
C MET A 67 25.97 3.86 0.99
N ASP A 68 25.83 3.86 2.32
CA ASP A 68 25.67 2.63 3.11
C ASP A 68 24.34 1.94 2.79
N GLU A 69 23.26 2.71 2.64
CA GLU A 69 21.96 2.18 2.20
C GLU A 69 22.07 1.55 0.81
N ALA A 70 22.67 2.23 -0.15
CA ALA A 70 22.84 1.72 -1.51
C ALA A 70 23.64 0.41 -1.53
N ALA A 71 24.75 0.33 -0.77
CA ALA A 71 25.55 -0.88 -0.65
C ALA A 71 24.75 -2.04 -0.04
N ASN A 72 23.98 -1.78 1.02
CA ASN A 72 23.13 -2.79 1.66
C ASN A 72 22.07 -3.35 0.69
N ILE A 73 21.40 -2.48 -0.07
CA ILE A 73 20.40 -2.90 -1.07
C ILE A 73 21.02 -3.77 -2.17
N ILE A 74 22.21 -3.42 -2.66
CA ILE A 74 22.92 -4.23 -3.66
C ILE A 74 23.19 -5.65 -3.10
N ASP A 75 23.65 -5.74 -1.86
CA ASP A 75 23.96 -7.03 -1.23
C ASP A 75 22.70 -7.86 -0.95
N LEU A 76 21.59 -7.22 -0.57
CA LEU A 76 20.28 -7.90 -0.43
C LEU A 76 19.82 -8.48 -1.78
N ILE A 77 19.91 -7.71 -2.86
CA ILE A 77 19.52 -8.18 -4.20
C ILE A 77 20.38 -9.38 -4.63
N LYS A 78 21.70 -9.33 -4.40
CA LYS A 78 22.59 -10.46 -4.69
C LYS A 78 22.17 -11.73 -3.94
N LYS A 79 21.93 -11.61 -2.62
CA LYS A 79 21.49 -12.73 -1.76
C LYS A 79 20.15 -13.31 -2.16
N MET A 80 19.24 -12.53 -2.75
CA MET A 80 17.93 -13.01 -3.20
C MET A 80 17.98 -13.70 -4.57
N LYS A 81 19.05 -13.48 -5.34
CA LYS A 81 19.24 -14.10 -6.67
C LYS A 81 19.88 -15.48 -6.56
N GLU A 82 20.70 -15.69 -5.53
CA GLU A 82 21.26 -16.99 -5.14
C GLU A 82 20.18 -17.91 -4.56
#